data_AF-B2RGU2-F1
#
_entry.id   AF-B2RGU2-F1
#
_cell.length_a   1.000
_cell.length_b   1.000
_cell.length_c   1.000
_cell.angle_alpha   90.00
_cell.angle_beta   90.00
_cell.angle_gamma   90.00
#
_symmetry.space_group_name_H-M   'P 1'
#
loop_
_entity.id
_entity.type
_entity.pdbx_description
1 polymer ?
#
loop_
_entity_poly.entity_id
_entity_poly.type
_entity_poly.pdbx_seq_one_letter_code
_entity_poly.pdbx_strand_id
1 'polypeptide(L)'
;MYRIVLVLLLLYLLWLLLFLLYERKRRKKGTPPKEPCQTVREAEIIGKSRFKISHSTPQVRSYPKGEAEAKKASIFALENGQEPSEEPDELPDIDEIPLVYESSDAPSFEEEEELPVSGESEYATGIDFERVLEALSVIHRHAHTEAERQSTGDTLRALEGTRLMETLRSDAKRSATIDEIVRARFEELYSGEKA
;
A
#
# COMPACT_ATOMS: atom_id res chain seq x y z
N MET A 1 13.79 54.68 28.38
CA MET A 1 14.33 53.68 27.43
C MET A 1 13.35 52.54 27.18
N TYR A 2 12.85 51.87 28.22
CA TYR A 2 11.85 50.79 28.10
C TYR A 2 10.54 51.18 27.37
N ARG A 3 10.04 52.41 27.53
CA ARG A 3 8.83 52.88 26.84
C ARG A 3 8.97 52.85 25.31
N ILE A 4 10.14 53.21 24.78
CA ILE A 4 10.43 53.21 23.34
C ILE A 4 10.54 51.78 22.83
N VAL A 5 11.22 50.91 23.59
CA VAL A 5 11.31 49.47 23.28
C VAL A 5 9.93 48.82 23.26
N LEU A 6 9.06 49.19 24.20
CA LEU A 6 7.69 48.66 24.28
C LEU A 6 6.83 49.12 23.10
N VAL A 7 6.98 50.38 22.65
CA VAL A 7 6.32 50.88 21.44
C VAL A 7 6.83 50.16 20.18
N LEU A 8 8.14 49.92 20.06
CA LEU A 8 8.71 49.17 18.94
C LEU A 8 8.26 47.71 18.93
N LEU A 9 8.17 47.07 20.11
CA LEU A 9 7.66 45.71 20.25
C LEU A 9 6.19 45.62 19.82
N LEU A 10 5.34 46.56 20.27
CA LEU A 10 3.94 46.61 19.86
C LEU A 10 3.79 46.83 18.36
N LEU A 11 4.59 47.71 17.78
CA LEU A 11 4.60 47.95 16.32
C LEU A 11 5.02 46.68 15.55
N TYR A 12 6.03 45.96 16.03
CA TYR A 12 6.50 44.73 15.42
C TYR A 12 5.45 43.61 15.49
N LEU A 13 4.81 43.41 16.65
CA LEU A 13 3.72 42.46 16.81
C LEU A 13 2.52 42.78 15.92
N LEU A 14 2.17 44.07 15.80
CA LEU A 14 1.11 44.52 14.90
C LEU A 14 1.47 44.21 13.44
N TRP A 15 2.70 44.51 13.02
CA TRP A 15 3.18 44.19 11.68
C TRP A 15 3.15 42.69 11.39
N LEU A 16 3.58 41.86 12.34
CA LEU A 16 3.54 40.39 12.24
C LEU A 16 2.10 39.88 12.12
N LEU A 17 1.16 40.45 12.88
CA LEU A 17 -0.27 40.12 12.77
C LEU A 17 -0.82 40.47 11.38
N LEU A 18 -0.51 41.66 10.87
CA LEU A 18 -0.89 42.06 9.50
C LEU A 18 -0.27 41.12 8.46
N PHE A 19 0.98 40.70 8.64
CA PHE A 19 1.68 39.77 7.76
C PHE A 19 1.01 38.38 7.75
N LEU A 20 0.70 37.84 8.93
CA LEU A 20 -0.03 36.58 9.08
C LEU A 20 -1.42 36.64 8.46
N LEU A 21 -2.15 37.75 8.65
CA LEU A 21 -3.44 37.97 8.00
C LEU A 21 -3.31 38.11 6.48
N TYR A 22 -2.24 38.74 6.00
CA TYR A 22 -1.95 38.87 4.58
C TYR A 22 -1.65 37.51 3.94
N GLU A 23 -0.81 36.68 4.56
CA GLU A 23 -0.57 35.31 4.12
C GLU A 23 -1.84 34.46 4.17
N ARG A 24 -2.60 34.52 5.27
CA ARG A 24 -3.88 33.83 5.39
C ARG A 24 -4.86 34.27 4.32
N LYS A 25 -4.88 35.55 3.96
CA LYS A 25 -5.70 36.09 2.86
C LYS A 25 -5.19 35.62 1.50
N ARG A 26 -3.88 35.49 1.27
CA ARG A 26 -3.33 34.88 0.06
C ARG A 26 -3.70 33.40 -0.06
N ARG A 27 -3.62 32.63 1.01
CA ARG A 27 -4.07 31.22 1.04
C ARG A 27 -5.56 31.10 0.69
N LYS A 28 -6.39 32.05 1.14
CA LYS A 28 -7.83 32.10 0.83
C LYS A 28 -8.18 32.58 -0.58
N LYS A 29 -7.27 33.25 -1.28
CA LYS A 29 -7.45 33.68 -2.68
C LYS A 29 -7.06 32.60 -3.70
N GLY A 30 -6.50 31.47 -3.25
CA GLY A 30 -6.08 30.35 -4.09
C GLY A 30 -7.18 29.33 -4.40
N THR A 31 -8.42 29.56 -3.96
CA THR A 31 -9.57 28.71 -4.30
C THR A 31 -10.54 29.54 -5.13
N PRO A 32 -10.59 29.36 -6.47
CA PRO A 32 -11.69 29.95 -7.23
C PRO A 32 -13.01 29.37 -6.70
N PRO A 33 -14.10 30.17 -6.67
CA PRO A 33 -15.41 29.66 -6.32
C PRO A 33 -15.74 28.51 -7.27
N LYS A 34 -16.16 27.36 -6.73
CA LYS A 34 -16.79 26.31 -7.53
C LYS A 34 -18.06 26.90 -8.13
N GLU A 35 -17.98 27.32 -9.38
CA GLU A 35 -19.16 27.57 -10.20
C GLU A 35 -19.95 26.25 -10.32
N PRO A 36 -21.29 26.30 -10.24
CA PRO A 36 -22.10 25.10 -10.38
C PRO A 36 -21.89 24.52 -11.77
N CYS A 37 -21.69 23.19 -11.84
CA CYS A 37 -21.50 22.43 -13.07
C CYS A 37 -22.47 22.89 -14.17
N GLN A 38 -21.92 23.62 -15.14
CA GLN A 38 -22.64 23.98 -16.35
C GLN A 38 -22.73 22.75 -17.25
N THR A 39 -23.93 22.21 -17.38
CA THR A 39 -24.33 21.32 -18.48
C THR A 39 -24.00 21.98 -19.81
N VAL A 40 -22.92 21.56 -20.47
CA VAL A 40 -22.58 21.98 -21.83
C VAL A 40 -22.64 20.78 -22.77
N ARG A 41 -23.42 20.99 -23.83
CA ARG A 41 -23.89 20.04 -24.83
C ARG A 41 -22.73 19.42 -25.62
N GLU A 42 -22.89 18.14 -25.92
CA GLU A 42 -22.06 17.34 -26.80
C GLU A 42 -22.22 17.79 -28.26
N ALA A 43 -21.36 18.69 -28.72
CA ALA A 43 -21.02 18.77 -30.14
C ALA A 43 -19.70 19.54 -30.24
N GLU A 44 -18.73 18.95 -30.95
CA GLU A 44 -17.46 19.57 -31.33
C GLU A 44 -16.34 19.58 -30.27
N ILE A 45 -15.85 18.39 -29.90
CA ILE A 45 -14.45 18.22 -29.50
C ILE A 45 -13.82 17.12 -30.34
N ILE A 46 -13.26 17.51 -31.49
CA ILE A 46 -12.26 16.70 -32.18
C ILE A 46 -10.94 16.86 -31.43
N GLY A 47 -10.41 15.73 -30.96
CA GLY A 47 -9.09 15.63 -30.34
C GLY A 47 -8.96 16.21 -28.93
N LYS A 48 -9.14 15.36 -27.90
CA LYS A 48 -8.20 15.20 -26.76
C LYS A 48 -8.68 14.14 -25.74
N SER A 49 -7.82 13.13 -25.59
CA SER A 49 -7.64 12.13 -24.53
C SER A 49 -8.85 11.37 -23.93
N ARG A 50 -8.83 10.03 -24.09
CA ARG A 50 -9.83 9.07 -23.58
C ARG A 50 -9.40 8.36 -22.29
N PHE A 51 -8.80 9.07 -21.34
CA PHE A 51 -8.44 8.44 -20.07
C PHE A 51 -9.55 8.60 -19.04
N LYS A 52 -10.35 7.54 -18.82
CA LYS A 52 -11.23 7.40 -17.66
C LYS A 52 -10.63 6.35 -16.73
N ILE A 53 -10.28 6.76 -15.52
CA ILE A 53 -10.05 5.81 -14.42
C ILE A 53 -11.40 5.15 -14.11
N SER A 54 -11.51 3.87 -14.46
CA SER A 54 -12.62 3.03 -14.05
C SER A 54 -12.27 2.41 -12.71
N HIS A 55 -13.09 2.66 -11.69
CA HIS A 55 -13.03 1.89 -10.45
C HIS A 55 -13.34 0.42 -10.82
N SER A 56 -12.33 -0.45 -10.80
CA SER A 56 -12.53 -1.87 -11.01
C SER A 56 -13.17 -2.47 -9.76
N THR A 57 -14.44 -2.84 -9.84
CA THR A 57 -15.03 -3.78 -8.89
C THR A 57 -14.33 -5.13 -9.01
N PRO A 58 -13.92 -5.78 -7.91
CA PRO A 58 -13.21 -7.06 -7.97
C PRO A 58 -14.09 -8.12 -8.62
N GLN A 59 -13.59 -8.76 -9.67
CA GLN A 59 -14.30 -9.88 -10.31
C GLN A 59 -14.21 -11.11 -9.40
N VAL A 60 -15.37 -11.51 -8.86
CA VAL A 60 -15.57 -12.83 -8.28
C VAL A 60 -15.64 -13.84 -9.43
N ARG A 61 -14.76 -14.84 -9.41
CA ARG A 61 -14.69 -15.90 -10.41
C ARG A 61 -15.86 -16.87 -10.23
N SER A 62 -16.94 -16.69 -10.97
CA SER A 62 -17.97 -17.74 -11.11
C SER A 62 -17.59 -18.71 -12.24
N TYR A 63 -17.48 -19.99 -11.94
CA TYR A 63 -17.29 -21.05 -12.94
C TYR A 63 -18.60 -21.28 -13.72
N PRO A 64 -18.61 -21.21 -15.07
CA PRO A 64 -19.76 -21.63 -15.84
C PRO A 64 -19.81 -23.16 -15.90
N LYS A 65 -20.94 -23.69 -15.41
CA LYS A 65 -21.33 -25.09 -15.44
C LYS A 65 -21.92 -25.42 -16.83
N GLY A 66 -21.27 -26.34 -17.55
CA GLY A 66 -21.92 -27.25 -18.52
C GLY A 66 -22.15 -26.77 -19.96
N GLU A 67 -21.56 -27.54 -20.88
CA GLU A 67 -22.02 -27.88 -22.25
C GLU A 67 -22.32 -26.79 -23.30
N ALA A 68 -21.52 -26.80 -24.39
CA ALA A 68 -21.95 -27.43 -25.64
C ALA A 68 -20.76 -27.50 -26.62
N GLU A 69 -20.55 -28.68 -27.20
CA GLU A 69 -19.57 -28.97 -28.23
C GLU A 69 -19.80 -28.11 -29.48
N ALA A 70 -18.93 -27.12 -29.70
CA ALA A 70 -18.84 -26.43 -30.98
C ALA A 70 -17.46 -26.69 -31.60
N LYS A 71 -17.51 -27.42 -32.72
CA LYS A 71 -16.44 -27.89 -33.61
C LYS A 71 -15.27 -26.90 -33.70
N LYS A 72 -14.10 -27.33 -33.24
CA LYS A 72 -12.82 -26.61 -33.37
C LYS A 72 -12.40 -26.60 -34.85
N ALA A 73 -12.34 -25.43 -35.48
CA ALA A 73 -11.66 -25.27 -36.75
C ALA A 73 -10.14 -25.29 -36.51
N SER A 74 -9.44 -26.13 -37.26
CA SER A 74 -7.98 -26.33 -37.21
C SER A 74 -7.25 -25.06 -37.62
N ILE A 75 -6.44 -24.49 -36.71
CA ILE A 75 -5.54 -23.35 -36.93
C ILE A 75 -4.11 -23.89 -37.13
N PHE A 76 -3.93 -24.81 -38.08
CA PHE A 76 -2.60 -25.22 -38.52
C PHE A 76 -2.50 -25.02 -40.03
N ALA A 77 -1.37 -24.43 -40.45
CA ALA A 77 -1.11 -24.08 -41.84
C ALA A 77 -1.01 -25.33 -42.74
N LEU A 78 -1.56 -25.23 -43.96
CA LEU A 78 -1.44 -26.25 -44.99
C LEU A 78 0.02 -26.33 -45.47
N GLU A 79 0.61 -27.50 -45.29
CA GLU A 79 1.92 -27.89 -45.83
C GLU A 79 1.85 -27.93 -47.36
N ASN A 80 2.53 -26.98 -48.02
CA ASN A 80 2.84 -27.07 -49.44
C ASN A 80 4.11 -27.91 -49.58
N GLY A 81 3.98 -29.06 -50.23
CA GLY A 81 5.05 -30.04 -50.38
C GLY A 81 6.18 -29.60 -51.29
N GLN A 82 7.37 -30.13 -51.01
CA GLN A 82 8.34 -30.60 -52.00
C GLN A 82 9.42 -31.45 -51.31
N GLU A 83 9.47 -32.75 -51.61
CA GLU A 83 10.67 -33.59 -51.49
C GLU A 83 11.27 -33.78 -52.90
N PRO A 84 12.49 -34.35 -53.10
CA PRO A 84 13.56 -34.76 -52.17
C PRO A 84 14.99 -34.32 -52.65
N SER A 85 16.05 -34.50 -51.83
CA SER A 85 17.38 -34.90 -52.33
C SER A 85 18.33 -35.39 -51.23
N GLU A 86 19.00 -36.50 -51.53
CA GLU A 86 20.09 -37.23 -50.85
C GLU A 86 21.24 -36.39 -50.21
N GLU A 87 21.66 -36.87 -49.03
CA GLU A 87 22.98 -36.95 -48.32
C GLU A 87 24.29 -36.40 -48.95
N PRO A 88 25.44 -36.34 -48.20
CA PRO A 88 25.68 -36.30 -46.73
C PRO A 88 26.72 -35.21 -46.33
N ASP A 89 26.96 -34.97 -45.03
CA ASP A 89 28.32 -34.86 -44.44
C ASP A 89 28.35 -34.49 -42.94
N GLU A 90 29.12 -35.30 -42.20
CA GLU A 90 29.82 -35.10 -40.92
C GLU A 90 29.12 -34.43 -39.72
N LEU A 91 28.71 -35.25 -38.75
CA LEU A 91 28.60 -34.87 -37.34
C LEU A 91 29.57 -35.74 -36.50
N PRO A 92 30.34 -35.15 -35.55
CA PRO A 92 31.28 -35.91 -34.72
C PRO A 92 30.55 -36.68 -33.60
N ASP A 93 31.13 -37.82 -33.23
CA ASP A 93 30.78 -38.71 -32.12
C ASP A 93 30.48 -37.94 -30.82
N ILE A 94 29.28 -38.12 -30.29
CA ILE A 94 28.96 -37.80 -28.90
C ILE A 94 28.77 -39.15 -28.19
N ASP A 95 29.73 -39.49 -27.33
CA ASP A 95 29.70 -40.72 -26.53
C ASP A 95 28.37 -40.85 -25.76
N GLU A 96 27.71 -42.00 -25.92
CA GLU A 96 26.53 -42.40 -25.14
C GLU A 96 26.89 -42.49 -23.64
N ILE A 97 26.45 -41.51 -22.85
CA ILE A 97 26.45 -41.64 -21.39
C ILE A 97 25.27 -42.55 -21.01
N PRO A 98 25.49 -43.71 -20.36
CA PRO A 98 24.39 -44.59 -19.98
C PRO A 98 23.56 -43.94 -18.86
N LEU A 99 22.31 -43.62 -19.18
CA LEU A 99 21.34 -43.01 -18.26
C LEU A 99 20.75 -44.11 -17.36
N VAL A 100 21.54 -44.58 -16.40
CA VAL A 100 21.06 -45.49 -15.36
C VAL A 100 20.48 -44.64 -14.22
N TYR A 101 19.15 -44.60 -14.13
CA TYR A 101 18.46 -44.04 -12.97
C TYR A 101 18.51 -45.07 -11.84
N GLU A 102 19.20 -44.76 -10.75
CA GLU A 102 19.17 -45.56 -9.53
C GLU A 102 17.74 -45.52 -8.97
N SER A 103 17.09 -46.69 -8.87
CA SER A 103 15.77 -46.86 -8.27
C SER A 103 15.85 -46.54 -6.78
N SER A 104 15.64 -45.28 -6.40
CA SER A 104 15.35 -44.92 -5.01
C SER A 104 13.87 -45.16 -4.73
N ASP A 105 13.61 -46.16 -3.88
CA ASP A 105 12.36 -46.38 -3.16
C ASP A 105 11.89 -45.07 -2.53
N ALA A 106 10.91 -44.42 -3.14
CA ALA A 106 10.17 -43.33 -2.52
C ALA A 106 9.04 -43.94 -1.69
N PRO A 107 8.85 -43.57 -0.42
CA PRO A 107 7.69 -44.01 0.33
C PRO A 107 6.44 -43.44 -0.34
N SER A 108 5.46 -44.31 -0.62
CA SER A 108 4.14 -43.93 -1.09
C SER A 108 3.46 -43.05 -0.04
N PHE A 109 3.51 -41.74 -0.23
CA PHE A 109 2.67 -40.81 0.53
C PHE A 109 1.25 -40.87 -0.03
N GLU A 110 0.54 -41.93 0.32
CA GLU A 110 -0.92 -41.96 0.28
C GLU A 110 -1.43 -41.50 1.65
N GLU A 111 -1.68 -40.20 1.78
CA GLU A 111 -2.69 -39.69 2.71
C GLU A 111 -3.10 -38.29 2.23
N GLU A 112 -4.12 -38.26 1.36
CA GLU A 112 -4.99 -37.09 1.22
C GLU A 112 -5.74 -36.91 2.54
N GLU A 113 -5.07 -36.39 3.57
CA GLU A 113 -5.78 -35.64 4.60
C GLU A 113 -6.12 -34.27 4.01
N GLU A 114 -7.31 -34.16 3.42
CA GLU A 114 -7.98 -32.86 3.28
C GLU A 114 -8.18 -32.29 4.69
N LEU A 115 -7.17 -31.56 5.17
CA LEU A 115 -7.32 -30.69 6.32
C LEU A 115 -8.53 -29.79 6.04
N PRO A 116 -9.57 -29.77 6.89
CA PRO A 116 -10.63 -28.81 6.73
C PRO A 116 -9.98 -27.43 6.85
N VAL A 117 -9.90 -26.70 5.74
CA VAL A 117 -9.67 -25.25 5.74
C VAL A 117 -10.93 -24.61 6.31
N SER A 118 -11.18 -24.88 7.58
CA SER A 118 -12.08 -24.14 8.45
C SER A 118 -11.24 -23.14 9.25
N GLY A 119 -10.32 -22.47 8.58
CA GLY A 119 -9.88 -21.16 9.01
C GLY A 119 -10.77 -20.19 8.27
N GLU A 120 -11.65 -19.47 8.97
CA GLU A 120 -12.03 -18.14 8.49
C GLU A 120 -10.70 -17.47 8.12
N SER A 121 -10.47 -17.22 6.83
CA SER A 121 -9.28 -16.48 6.43
C SER A 121 -9.46 -15.10 7.03
N GLU A 122 -8.93 -14.88 8.24
CA GLU A 122 -8.80 -13.57 8.85
C GLU A 122 -7.87 -12.82 7.92
N TYR A 123 -8.49 -12.15 6.94
CA TYR A 123 -7.82 -11.17 6.13
C TYR A 123 -7.07 -10.26 7.09
N ALA A 124 -5.78 -10.05 6.84
CA ALA A 124 -4.99 -9.13 7.65
C ALA A 124 -5.73 -7.79 7.69
N THR A 125 -6.28 -7.46 8.85
CA THR A 125 -7.18 -6.30 9.00
C THR A 125 -6.43 -4.98 8.82
N GLY A 126 -5.09 -5.02 8.72
CA GLY A 126 -4.26 -3.86 8.49
C GLY A 126 -4.41 -2.83 9.61
N ILE A 127 -3.85 -1.64 9.39
CA ILE A 127 -4.06 -0.49 10.26
C ILE A 127 -4.54 0.68 9.40
N ASP A 128 -5.53 1.42 9.90
CA ASP A 128 -6.05 2.60 9.21
C ASP A 128 -4.95 3.66 9.07
N PHE A 129 -4.82 4.26 7.89
CA PHE A 129 -3.80 5.28 7.64
C PHE A 129 -4.00 6.53 8.51
N GLU A 130 -5.25 6.87 8.81
CA GLU A 130 -5.63 7.96 9.70
C GLU A 130 -5.06 7.78 11.11
N ARG A 131 -5.11 6.56 11.65
CA ARG A 131 -4.54 6.22 12.96
C ARG A 131 -3.02 6.38 12.96
N VAL A 132 -2.36 5.97 11.88
CA VAL A 132 -0.90 6.13 11.71
C VAL A 132 -0.52 7.61 11.66
N LEU A 133 -1.28 8.43 10.93
CA LEU A 133 -1.04 9.87 10.84
C LEU A 133 -1.30 10.57 12.17
N GLU A 134 -2.35 10.19 12.88
CA GLU A 134 -2.66 10.70 14.21
C GLU A 134 -1.50 10.42 15.17
N ALA A 135 -1.06 9.18 15.25
CA ALA A 135 0.11 8.77 16.04
C ALA A 135 1.37 9.59 15.72
N LEU A 136 1.62 9.83 14.43
CA LEU A 136 2.78 10.60 13.99
C LEU A 136 2.66 12.10 14.35
N SER A 137 1.44 12.64 14.28
CA SER A 137 1.15 14.02 14.72
C SER A 137 1.29 14.19 16.23
N VAL A 138 0.91 13.16 16.99
CA VAL A 138 1.12 13.05 18.43
C VAL A 138 2.63 13.07 18.66
N ILE A 139 3.39 12.10 18.19
CA ILE A 139 4.86 12.04 18.39
C ILE A 139 5.57 13.37 18.06
N HIS A 140 5.14 14.09 17.03
CA HIS A 140 5.73 15.37 16.65
C HIS A 140 5.41 16.54 17.60
N ARG A 141 4.23 16.54 18.23
CA ARG A 141 3.72 17.62 19.09
C ARG A 141 4.34 17.61 20.50
N HIS A 142 4.92 16.50 20.95
CA HIS A 142 5.53 16.30 22.29
C HIS A 142 4.64 16.61 23.52
N ALA A 143 3.37 16.98 23.34
CA ALA A 143 2.40 17.25 24.40
C ALA A 143 1.07 16.56 24.08
N HIS A 144 0.72 15.53 24.87
CA HIS A 144 -0.37 14.60 24.58
C HIS A 144 -1.34 14.50 25.75
N THR A 145 -2.63 14.36 25.43
CA THR A 145 -3.61 13.89 26.40
C THR A 145 -3.43 12.39 26.61
N GLU A 146 -3.90 11.86 27.74
CA GLU A 146 -3.73 10.44 28.05
C GLU A 146 -4.42 9.53 27.02
N ALA A 147 -5.60 9.93 26.53
CA ALA A 147 -6.31 9.20 25.47
C ALA A 147 -5.53 9.16 24.15
N GLU A 148 -4.92 10.28 23.75
CA GLU A 148 -4.07 10.36 22.55
C GLU A 148 -2.82 9.49 22.70
N ARG A 149 -2.20 9.52 23.89
CA ARG A 149 -1.04 8.69 24.22
C ARG A 149 -1.39 7.20 24.14
N GLN A 150 -2.54 6.81 24.66
CA GLN A 150 -3.01 5.43 24.66
C GLN A 150 -3.30 4.91 23.25
N SER A 151 -4.08 5.67 22.47
CA SER A 151 -4.36 5.37 21.05
C SER A 151 -3.05 5.28 20.24
N THR A 152 -2.13 6.21 20.47
CA THR A 152 -0.80 6.20 19.83
C THR A 152 0.01 4.97 20.26
N GLY A 153 -0.02 4.58 21.52
CA GLY A 153 0.63 3.36 22.00
C GLY A 153 0.12 2.10 21.29
N ASP A 154 -1.20 1.99 21.10
CA ASP A 154 -1.82 0.84 20.43
C ASP A 154 -1.43 0.78 18.94
N THR A 155 -1.45 1.93 18.27
CA THR A 155 -1.02 2.00 16.86
C THR A 155 0.47 1.71 16.69
N LEU A 156 1.31 2.19 17.60
CA LEU A 156 2.75 1.92 17.59
C LEU A 156 3.03 0.43 17.82
N ARG A 157 2.28 -0.22 18.72
CA ARG A 157 2.38 -1.67 18.92
C ARG A 157 1.98 -2.44 17.68
N ALA A 158 0.91 -2.03 17.00
CA ALA A 158 0.48 -2.65 15.75
C ALA A 158 1.47 -2.42 14.58
N LEU A 159 2.23 -1.33 14.62
CA LEU A 159 3.29 -1.01 13.64
C LEU A 159 4.65 -1.64 13.99
N GLU A 160 4.76 -2.37 15.10
CA GLU A 160 6.01 -3.02 15.49
C GLU A 160 6.46 -4.05 14.42
N GLY A 161 7.75 -4.09 14.14
CA GLY A 161 8.30 -4.95 13.07
C GLY A 161 8.09 -4.41 11.64
N THR A 162 7.51 -3.22 11.47
CA THR A 162 7.40 -2.57 10.15
C THR A 162 8.56 -1.63 9.87
N ARG A 163 8.91 -1.46 8.58
CA ARG A 163 9.91 -0.48 8.12
C ARG A 163 9.59 0.97 8.52
N LEU A 164 8.30 1.29 8.69
CA LEU A 164 7.87 2.61 9.15
C LEU A 164 8.32 2.84 10.60
N MET A 165 8.13 1.85 11.48
CA MET A 165 8.59 1.92 12.86
C MET A 165 10.12 2.03 12.96
N GLU A 166 10.86 1.27 12.16
CA GLU A 166 12.32 1.38 12.08
C GLU A 166 12.76 2.80 11.69
N THR A 167 12.09 3.38 10.71
CA THR A 167 12.36 4.76 10.26
C THR A 167 12.05 5.76 11.37
N LEU A 168 10.94 5.59 12.10
CA LEU A 168 10.59 6.47 13.22
C LEU A 168 11.60 6.39 14.36
N ARG A 169 12.10 5.20 14.69
CA ARG A 169 13.12 5.00 15.72
C ARG A 169 14.53 5.47 15.31
N SER A 170 14.78 5.72 14.03
CA SER A 170 16.08 6.22 13.56
C SER A 170 16.39 7.65 14.03
N ASP A 171 15.37 8.46 14.32
CA ASP A 171 15.51 9.80 14.89
C ASP A 171 15.53 9.71 16.42
N ALA A 172 16.65 10.10 17.04
CA ALA A 172 16.85 10.03 18.48
C ALA A 172 15.79 10.78 19.32
N LYS A 173 15.22 11.87 18.80
CA LYS A 173 14.18 12.61 19.53
C LYS A 173 12.84 11.89 19.46
N ARG A 174 12.52 11.34 18.28
CA ARG A 174 11.28 10.59 18.08
C ARG A 174 11.32 9.25 18.79
N SER A 175 12.46 8.56 18.79
CA SER A 175 12.64 7.30 19.49
C SER A 175 12.42 7.45 21.00
N ALA A 176 12.99 8.48 21.63
CA ALA A 176 12.75 8.76 23.05
C ALA A 176 11.28 9.00 23.37
N THR A 177 10.57 9.73 22.50
CA THR A 177 9.13 9.99 22.65
C THR A 177 8.32 8.71 22.47
N ILE A 178 8.67 7.89 21.49
CA ILE A 178 8.04 6.57 21.24
C ILE A 178 8.26 5.65 22.44
N ASP A 179 9.48 5.59 22.98
CA ASP A 179 9.81 4.76 24.14
C ASP A 179 9.04 5.19 25.39
N GLU A 180 8.82 6.49 25.59
CA GLU A 180 7.97 7.01 26.67
C GLU A 180 6.52 6.54 26.51
N ILE A 181 5.94 6.72 25.32
CA ILE A 181 4.54 6.33 25.03
C ILE A 181 4.36 4.82 25.20
N VAL A 182 5.28 4.03 24.63
CA VAL A 182 5.23 2.57 24.69
C VAL A 182 5.42 2.09 26.12
N ARG A 183 6.35 2.67 26.89
CA ARG A 183 6.54 2.35 28.31
C ARG A 183 5.31 2.65 29.14
N ALA A 184 4.72 3.84 28.98
CA ALA A 184 3.51 4.21 29.70
C ALA A 184 2.36 3.23 29.41
N ARG A 185 2.20 2.81 28.15
CA ARG A 185 1.20 1.80 27.78
C ARG A 185 1.49 0.43 28.42
N PHE A 186 2.75 0.02 28.50
CA PHE A 186 3.12 -1.22 29.19
C PHE A 186 2.86 -1.13 30.70
N GLU A 187 3.23 -0.02 31.33
CA GLU A 187 2.97 0.20 32.75
C GLU A 187 1.46 0.18 33.03
N GLU A 188 0.63 0.80 32.20
CA GLU A 188 -0.83 0.73 32.32
C GLU A 188 -1.35 -0.72 32.24
N LEU A 189 -0.89 -1.50 31.25
CA LEU A 189 -1.35 -2.88 31.06
C LEU A 189 -0.93 -3.83 32.20
N TYR A 190 0.21 -3.57 32.85
CA TYR A 190 0.80 -4.47 33.85
C TYR A 190 0.73 -3.95 35.30
N SER A 191 0.40 -2.69 35.54
CA SER A 191 0.30 -2.13 36.90
C SER A 191 -0.97 -2.54 37.64
N GLY A 192 -1.88 -3.28 37.00
CA GLY A 192 -2.99 -3.96 37.68
C GLY A 192 -3.96 -3.03 38.43
N GLU A 193 -3.95 -1.73 38.13
CA GLU A 193 -4.94 -0.79 38.66
C GLU A 193 -6.18 -0.89 37.79
N LYS A 194 -7.14 -1.65 38.33
CA LYS A 194 -8.42 -1.99 37.72
C LYS A 194 -9.19 -0.74 37.29
N ALA A 195 -9.82 -0.83 36.13
CA ALA A 195 -11.06 -0.11 35.84
C ALA A 195 -12.13 -0.37 36.92
#